data_AF-A0A6J4JQX4-F1
#
_entry.id   AF-A0A6J4JQX4-F1
#
_cell.length_a   1.000
_cell.length_b   1.000
_cell.length_c   1.000
_cell.angle_alpha   90.00
_cell.angle_beta   90.00
_cell.angle_gamma   90.00
#
_symmetry.space_group_name_H-M   'P 1'
#
loop_
_entity.id
_entity.type
_entity.pdbx_description
1 polymer ?
#
loop_
_entity_poly.entity_id
_entity_poly.type
_entity_poly.pdbx_seq_one_letter_code
_entity_poly.pdbx_strand_id
1 'polypeptide(L)' 'MTRLVRASEVGEYVFCQHAWWLHVVEGRHPTHTTRLTRGTQRHRHHGQRVAASNILVIAAIVALLCGFIAGLW' A
#
# COMPACT_ATOMS: atom_id res chain seq x y z
N MET A 1 1.71 9.54 -25.79
CA MET A 1 0.75 8.91 -24.87
C MET A 1 1.55 8.31 -23.72
N THR A 2 1.42 8.85 -22.51
CA THR A 2 2.26 8.47 -21.36
C THR A 2 1.60 7.31 -20.61
N ARG A 3 2.28 6.17 -20.49
CA ARG A 3 1.79 5.01 -19.72
C ARG A 3 2.00 5.27 -18.22
N LEU A 4 0.96 5.04 -17.42
CA LEU A 4 1.05 5.04 -15.95
C LEU A 4 1.91 3.86 -15.48
N VAL A 5 2.94 4.15 -14.70
CA VAL A 5 3.80 3.13 -14.07
C VAL A 5 3.28 2.85 -12.66
N ARG A 6 2.99 1.57 -12.37
CA ARG A 6 2.53 1.15 -11.04
C ARG A 6 3.71 1.07 -10.07
N ALA A 7 3.46 1.32 -8.79
CA ALA A 7 4.47 1.15 -7.73
C ALA A 7 5.06 -0.29 -7.71
N SER A 8 4.25 -1.30 -8.05
CA SER A 8 4.72 -2.68 -8.18
C SER A 8 5.71 -2.87 -9.33
N GLU A 9 5.56 -2.13 -10.44
CA GLU A 9 6.49 -2.16 -11.57
C GLU A 9 7.82 -1.50 -11.19
N VAL A 10 7.78 -0.39 -10.44
CA VAL A 10 9.00 0.24 -9.89
C VAL A 10 9.71 -0.72 -8.94
N GLY A 11 8.97 -1.37 -8.02
CA GLY A 11 9.53 -2.36 -7.11
C GLY A 11 10.14 -3.57 -7.82
N GLU A 12 9.50 -4.05 -8.89
CA GLU A 12 10.03 -5.12 -9.73
C GLU A 12 11.31 -4.70 -10.45
N TYR A 13 11.36 -3.49 -11.02
CA TYR A 13 12.54 -2.97 -11.69
C TYR A 13 13.73 -2.80 -10.75
N VAL A 14 13.50 -2.24 -9.55
CA VAL A 14 14.53 -2.08 -8.51
C VAL A 14 15.04 -3.43 -8.02
N PHE A 15 14.16 -4.44 -7.92
CA PHE A 15 14.56 -5.80 -7.55
C PHE A 15 15.34 -6.51 -8.67
N CYS A 16 14.81 -6.50 -9.90
CA CYS A 16 15.43 -7.10 -11.07
C CYS A 16 14.86 -6.47 -12.35
N GLN A 17 15.69 -5.67 -13.02
CA GLN A 17 15.34 -4.99 -14.27
C GLN A 17 14.97 -5.96 -15.40
N HIS A 18 15.66 -7.12 -15.47
CA HIS A 18 15.37 -8.14 -16.46
C HIS A 18 14.00 -8.80 -16.22
N ALA A 19 13.66 -9.11 -14.95
CA ALA A 19 12.34 -9.63 -14.61
C ALA A 19 11.23 -8.63 -14.98
N TRP A 20 11.43 -7.35 -14.66
CA TRP A 20 10.53 -6.28 -15.10
C TRP A 20 10.38 -6.24 -16.62
N TRP A 21 11.47 -6.32 -17.39
CA TRP A 21 11.39 -6.29 -18.86
C TRP A 21 10.61 -7.48 -19.40
N LEU A 22 10.88 -8.69 -18.91
CA LEU A 22 10.15 -9.90 -19.30
C LEU A 22 8.65 -9.76 -18.99
N HIS A 23 8.29 -9.25 -17.82
CA HIS A 23 6.90 -9.13 -17.40
C HIS A 23 6.16 -7.97 -18.11
N VAL A 24 6.78 -6.79 -18.18
CA VAL A 24 6.14 -5.54 -18.60
C VAL A 24 6.25 -5.28 -20.11
N VAL A 25 7.36 -5.69 -20.72
CA VAL A 25 7.63 -5.48 -22.16
C VAL A 25 7.28 -6.74 -22.95
N GLU A 26 7.73 -7.92 -22.49
CA GLU A 26 7.48 -9.18 -23.20
C GLU A 26 6.17 -9.88 -22.78
N GLY A 27 5.53 -9.44 -21.69
CA GLY A 27 4.27 -10.03 -21.21
C GLY A 27 4.42 -11.41 -20.56
N ARG A 28 5.63 -11.82 -20.20
CA ARG A 28 5.91 -13.11 -19.57
C ARG A 28 5.66 -13.04 -18.07
N HIS A 29 4.68 -13.81 -17.60
CA HIS A 29 4.35 -13.85 -16.18
C HIS A 29 5.30 -14.76 -15.37
N PRO A 30 5.60 -14.42 -14.10
CA PRO A 30 6.38 -15.28 -13.23
C PRO A 30 5.66 -16.63 -13.00
N THR A 31 6.35 -17.73 -13.23
CA THR A 31 5.83 -19.08 -12.97
C THR A 31 5.73 -19.41 -11.48
N HIS A 32 6.58 -18.80 -10.65
CA HIS A 32 6.64 -19.09 -9.21
C HIS A 32 6.12 -17.92 -8.37
N THR A 33 4.81 -17.93 -8.09
CA THR A 33 4.09 -16.79 -7.48
C THR A 33 3.99 -16.85 -5.95
N THR A 34 4.43 -17.92 -5.30
CA THR A 34 4.29 -18.12 -3.85
C THR A 34 4.80 -16.93 -3.01
N ARG A 35 5.97 -16.39 -3.37
CA ARG A 35 6.55 -15.22 -2.68
C ARG A 35 5.72 -13.95 -2.93
N LEU A 36 5.20 -13.77 -4.14
CA LEU A 36 4.33 -12.64 -4.49
C LEU A 36 3.02 -12.71 -3.69
N THR A 37 2.37 -13.87 -3.67
CA THR A 37 1.13 -14.09 -2.91
C THR A 37 1.32 -13.82 -1.43
N ARG A 38 2.41 -14.31 -0.83
CA ARG A 38 2.75 -14.03 0.58
C ARG A 38 2.98 -12.55 0.83
N GLY A 39 3.67 -11.86 -0.08
CA GLY A 39 3.88 -10.41 -0.02
C GLY A 39 2.56 -9.64 -0.08
N THR A 40 1.69 -9.97 -1.03
CA THR A 40 0.36 -9.36 -1.20
C THR A 40 -0.52 -9.55 0.04
N GLN A 41 -0.53 -10.75 0.62
CA GLN A 41 -1.29 -11.02 1.85
C GLN A 41 -0.77 -10.18 3.02
N ARG A 42 0.55 -10.07 3.19
CA ARG A 42 1.17 -9.27 4.24
C ARG A 42 0.89 -7.77 4.05
N HIS A 43 0.96 -7.27 2.83
CA HIS A 43 0.58 -5.89 2.52
C HIS A 43 -0.90 -5.61 2.82
N ARG A 44 -1.79 -6.53 2.48
CA ARG A 44 -3.23 -6.40 2.80
C ARG A 44 -3.47 -6.32 4.31
N HIS A 45 -2.86 -7.21 5.08
CA HIS A 45 -2.98 -7.21 6.54
C HIS A 45 -2.38 -5.93 7.16
N HIS A 46 -1.24 -5.47 6.65
CA HIS A 46 -0.67 -4.19 7.07
C HIS A 46 -1.62 -3.02 6.75
N GLY A 47 -2.21 -2.99 5.55
CA GLY A 47 -3.19 -1.95 5.16
C GLY A 47 -4.42 -1.91 6.08
N GLN A 48 -4.93 -3.06 6.50
CA GLN A 48 -6.02 -3.14 7.49
C GLN A 48 -5.62 -2.51 8.83
N ARG A 49 -4.39 -2.78 9.31
CA ARG A 49 -3.87 -2.17 10.55
C ARG A 49 -3.69 -0.66 10.42
N VAL A 50 -3.20 -0.17 9.28
CA VAL A 50 -3.07 1.27 9.01
C VAL A 50 -4.44 1.94 8.97
N ALA A 51 -5.43 1.33 8.33
CA ALA A 51 -6.80 1.86 8.31
C ALA A 51 -7.40 1.98 9.71
N ALA A 52 -7.27 0.93 10.54
CA ALA A 52 -7.71 0.95 11.93
C ALA A 52 -6.98 2.03 12.75
N SER A 53 -5.66 2.16 12.56
CA SER A 53 -4.84 3.21 13.18
C SER A 53 -5.35 4.61 12.82
N ASN A 54 -5.63 4.86 11.54
CA ASN A 54 -6.13 6.16 11.08
C ASN A 54 -7.50 6.49 11.68
N ILE A 55 -8.40 5.51 11.77
CA ILE A 55 -9.71 5.69 12.43
C ILE A 55 -9.52 6.11 13.89
N LEU A 56 -8.64 5.44 14.63
CA LEU A 56 -8.35 5.77 16.03
C LEU A 56 -7.75 7.17 16.19
N VAL A 57 -6.81 7.55 15.32
CA VAL A 57 -6.23 8.90 15.33
C VAL A 57 -7.31 9.96 15.08
N ILE A 58 -8.18 9.75 14.08
CA ILE A 58 -9.28 10.67 13.79
C ILE A 58 -10.22 10.76 14.99
N ALA A 59 -10.62 9.63 15.58
CA ALA A 59 -11.48 9.60 16.77
C ALA A 59 -10.86 10.35 17.95
N ALA A 60 -9.55 10.20 18.19
CA ALA A 60 -8.83 10.92 19.23
C ALA A 60 -8.81 12.43 18.98
N ILE A 61 -8.55 12.87 17.75
CA ILE A 61 -8.60 14.29 17.38
C ILE A 61 -10.00 14.86 17.60
N VAL A 62 -11.04 14.15 17.18
CA VAL A 62 -12.43 14.59 17.39
C VAL A 62 -12.75 14.70 18.88
N ALA A 63 -12.36 13.70 19.69
CA ALA A 63 -12.58 13.74 21.13
C ALA A 63 -11.88 14.94 21.80
N LEU A 64 -10.63 15.23 21.40
CA LEU A 64 -9.90 16.40 21.89
C LEU A 64 -10.57 17.71 21.52
N LEU A 65 -11.06 17.85 20.28
CA LEU A 65 -11.79 19.04 19.85
C LEU A 65 -13.11 19.21 20.60
N CYS A 66 -13.86 18.14 20.81
CA CYS A 66 -15.09 18.17 21.60
C CYS A 66 -14.82 18.58 23.04
N GLY A 67 -13.80 18.02 23.68
CA GLY A 67 -13.41 18.38 25.04
C GLY A 67 -12.96 19.84 25.16
N PHE A 68 -12.20 20.32 24.18
CA PHE A 68 -11.78 21.72 24.10
C PHE A 68 -12.99 22.67 23.98
N ILE A 69 -13.91 22.39 23.06
CA ILE A 69 -15.13 23.20 22.88
C ILE A 69 -15.99 23.18 24.15
N ALA A 70 -16.21 22.00 24.74
CA ALA A 70 -16.99 21.88 25.97
C ALA A 70 -16.39 22.65 27.14
N GLY A 71 -15.06 22.77 27.21
CA GLY A 71 -14.37 23.57 28.23
C GLY A 71 -14.35 25.08 27.96
N LEU A 72 -14.77 25.53 26.76
CA LEU A 72 -14.87 26.95 26.41
C LEU A 72 -16.27 27.55 26.64
N TRP A 73 -17.29 26.71 26.88
CA TRP A 73 -18.65 27.12 27.26
C TRP A 73 -18.78 27.19 28.78
#